data_AF-A0A965R950-F1
#
_entry.id   AF-A0A965R950-F1
#
_cell.length_a   1.000
_cell.length_b   1.000
_cell.length_c   1.000
_cell.angle_alpha   90.00
_cell.angle_beta   90.00
_cell.angle_gamma   90.00
#
_symmetry.space_group_name_H-M   'P 1'
#
loop_
_entity.id
_entity.type
_entity.pdbx_description
1 polymer ?
#
loop_
_entity_poly.entity_id
_entity_poly.type
_entity_poly.pdbx_seq_one_letter_code
_entity_poly.pdbx_strand_id
1 'polypeptide(L)'
;MLHQAVISKNNIVEFINSSYNPLLQEIETNQQELLAIFNKNTIQATADNNLYLSLASKLMDELSSLLSYRHDSLVPYLHTLSKKVEDGHNCATCSGKCNLPHQTIIQTLMDDVAKMREHLYRMYKVAKPNLYELQEDQLDYKSVRIIMHSVELNILQMLFFDEYELINFIKESQVQIYAHA
;
A
#
# COMPACT_ATOMS: atom_id res chain seq x y z
N MET A 1 12.98 -29.48 13.41
CA MET A 1 13.93 -28.42 13.81
C MET A 1 14.33 -27.61 12.60
N LEU A 2 13.51 -26.65 12.19
CA LEU A 2 13.88 -25.56 11.27
C LEU A 2 13.05 -24.33 11.66
N HIS A 3 13.25 -23.85 12.89
CA HIS A 3 13.13 -22.43 13.19
C HIS A 3 14.55 -21.88 13.06
N GLN A 4 15.00 -21.76 11.82
CA GLN A 4 16.07 -20.82 11.55
C GLN A 4 15.43 -19.46 11.77
N ALA A 5 15.81 -18.85 12.89
CA ALA A 5 15.64 -17.44 13.13
C ALA A 5 16.29 -16.72 11.94
N VAL A 6 15.49 -16.43 10.92
CA VAL A 6 15.78 -15.37 9.96
C VAL A 6 15.54 -14.09 10.75
N ILE A 7 16.41 -13.82 11.71
CA ILE A 7 16.73 -12.45 12.09
C ILE A 7 17.50 -11.95 10.87
N SER A 8 16.78 -11.70 9.78
CA SER A 8 17.32 -10.84 8.77
C SER A 8 17.47 -9.51 9.47
N LYS A 9 18.71 -9.07 9.62
CA LYS A 9 19.02 -7.65 9.68
C LYS A 9 18.59 -7.02 8.34
N ASN A 10 17.30 -7.10 8.01
CA ASN A 10 16.71 -6.32 6.94
C ASN A 10 16.77 -4.91 7.48
N ASN A 11 17.75 -4.16 6.99
CA ASN A 11 17.80 -2.73 7.19
C ASN A 11 16.49 -2.17 6.61
N ILE A 12 15.52 -1.89 7.48
CA ILE A 12 14.19 -1.45 7.04
C ILE A 12 14.32 -0.20 6.16
N VAL A 13 15.33 0.63 6.39
CA VAL A 13 15.63 1.82 5.60
C VAL A 13 16.04 1.44 4.17
N GLU A 14 16.87 0.39 4.02
CA GLU A 14 17.23 -0.13 2.71
C GLU A 14 16.03 -0.73 1.98
N PHE A 15 15.19 -1.49 2.68
CA PHE A 15 13.94 -2.02 2.12
C PHE A 15 12.99 -0.90 1.67
N ILE A 16 12.80 0.12 2.52
CA ILE A 16 11.97 1.28 2.20
C ILE A 16 12.47 1.97 0.93
N ASN A 17 13.77 2.21 0.84
CA ASN A 17 14.37 2.94 -0.28
C ASN A 17 14.41 2.12 -1.59
N SER A 18 14.68 0.82 -1.50
CA SER A 18 14.91 -0.04 -2.68
C SER A 18 13.66 -0.73 -3.20
N SER A 19 12.64 -0.91 -2.36
CA SER A 19 11.47 -1.74 -2.67
C SER A 19 10.15 -1.01 -2.39
N TYR A 20 9.97 -0.46 -1.19
CA TYR A 20 8.68 0.12 -0.81
C TYR A 20 8.39 1.45 -1.53
N ASN A 21 9.28 2.43 -1.46
CA ASN A 21 9.11 3.74 -2.11
C ASN A 21 8.99 3.63 -3.64
N PRO A 22 9.81 2.81 -4.34
CA PRO A 22 9.61 2.58 -5.78
C PRO A 22 8.24 2.02 -6.11
N LEU A 23 7.72 1.09 -5.30
CA LEU A 23 6.38 0.54 -5.48
C LEU A 23 5.29 1.61 -5.28
N LEU A 24 5.41 2.47 -4.26
CA LEU A 24 4.49 3.60 -4.07
C LEU A 24 4.48 4.52 -5.29
N GLN A 25 5.67 4.87 -5.80
CA GLN A 25 5.81 5.71 -6.99
C GLN A 25 5.19 5.08 -8.25
N GLU A 26 5.30 3.76 -8.40
CA GLU A 26 4.67 3.04 -9.50
C GLU A 26 3.14 3.07 -9.40
N ILE A 27 2.59 2.88 -8.19
CA ILE A 27 1.14 2.99 -7.93
C ILE A 27 0.67 4.42 -8.26
N GLU A 28 1.40 5.45 -7.80
CA GLU A 28 1.08 6.85 -8.10
C GLU A 28 1.10 7.14 -9.59
N THR A 29 2.11 6.64 -10.31
CA THR A 29 2.23 6.83 -11.76
C THR A 29 1.02 6.24 -12.49
N ASN A 30 0.68 4.99 -12.17
CA ASN A 30 -0.48 4.32 -12.77
C ASN A 30 -1.81 4.99 -12.39
N GLN A 31 -1.93 5.49 -11.15
CA GLN A 31 -3.09 6.25 -10.71
C GLN A 31 -3.26 7.54 -11.52
N GLN A 32 -2.18 8.29 -11.76
CA GLN A 32 -2.23 9.50 -12.58
C GLN A 32 -2.60 9.19 -14.03
N GLU A 33 -2.08 8.10 -14.59
CA GLU A 33 -2.43 7.66 -15.94
C GLU A 33 -3.93 7.32 -16.05
N LEU A 34 -4.48 6.59 -15.07
CA LEU A 34 -5.91 6.30 -15.02
C LEU A 34 -6.75 7.56 -14.89
N LEU A 35 -6.41 8.46 -13.96
CA LEU A 35 -7.12 9.74 -13.79
C LEU A 35 -7.13 10.54 -15.11
N ALA A 36 -6.03 10.55 -15.86
CA ALA A 36 -5.96 11.19 -17.17
C ALA A 36 -6.92 10.56 -18.19
N ILE A 37 -7.16 9.23 -18.15
CA ILE A 37 -8.14 8.56 -19.01
C ILE A 37 -9.56 8.91 -18.58
N PHE A 38 -9.86 8.84 -17.28
CA PHE A 38 -11.19 9.20 -16.76
C PHE A 38 -11.56 10.66 -17.06
N ASN A 39 -10.61 11.59 -16.92
CA ASN A 39 -10.85 13.02 -17.16
C ASN A 39 -11.11 13.38 -18.64
N LYS A 40 -10.69 12.55 -19.58
CA LYS A 40 -10.99 12.76 -21.01
C LYS A 40 -12.48 12.60 -21.32
N ASN A 41 -13.27 11.99 -20.43
CA ASN A 41 -14.70 11.69 -20.62
C ASN A 41 -15.00 10.92 -21.92
N THR A 42 -14.01 10.22 -22.47
CA THR A 42 -14.15 9.45 -23.72
C THR A 42 -14.61 8.02 -23.46
N ILE A 43 -14.55 7.54 -22.21
CA ILE A 43 -15.03 6.22 -21.83
C ILE A 43 -16.56 6.18 -21.97
N GLN A 44 -17.06 5.43 -22.95
CA GLN A 44 -18.48 5.11 -23.02
C GLN A 44 -18.84 4.10 -21.92
N ALA A 45 -19.46 4.60 -20.86
CA ALA A 45 -20.09 3.76 -19.86
C ALA A 45 -21.31 3.06 -20.46
N THR A 46 -21.27 1.75 -20.53
CA THR A 46 -22.39 0.87 -20.87
C THR A 46 -22.97 0.28 -19.58
N ALA A 47 -24.19 -0.25 -19.63
CA ALA A 47 -24.79 -0.96 -18.48
C ALA A 47 -23.87 -2.06 -17.93
N ASP A 48 -23.07 -2.66 -18.81
CA ASP A 48 -22.19 -3.78 -18.52
C ASP A 48 -20.84 -3.42 -17.87
N ASN A 49 -20.33 -2.20 -18.09
CA ASN A 49 -19.00 -1.79 -17.58
C ASN A 49 -19.07 -0.68 -16.51
N ASN A 50 -20.23 -0.02 -16.36
CA ASN A 50 -20.41 1.12 -15.47
C ASN A 50 -20.07 0.78 -14.01
N LEU A 51 -20.42 -0.42 -13.54
CA LEU A 51 -20.10 -0.84 -12.18
C LEU A 51 -18.59 -0.99 -11.95
N TYR A 52 -17.87 -1.59 -12.90
CA TYR A 52 -16.41 -1.70 -12.81
C TYR A 52 -15.75 -0.32 -12.83
N LEU A 53 -16.17 0.55 -13.75
CA LEU A 53 -15.66 1.92 -13.87
C LEU A 53 -15.89 2.75 -12.59
N SER A 54 -17.06 2.59 -11.97
CA SER A 54 -17.38 3.24 -10.69
C SER A 54 -16.48 2.74 -9.55
N LEU A 55 -16.23 1.44 -9.47
CA LEU A 55 -15.32 0.87 -8.47
C LEU A 55 -13.87 1.28 -8.71
N ALA A 56 -13.43 1.32 -9.97
CA ALA A 56 -12.12 1.82 -10.37
C ALA A 56 -11.91 3.28 -9.95
N SER A 57 -12.90 4.15 -10.23
CA SER A 57 -12.87 5.55 -9.81
C SER A 57 -12.74 5.67 -8.29
N LYS A 58 -13.56 4.92 -7.56
CA LYS A 58 -13.51 4.93 -6.09
C LYS A 58 -12.17 4.40 -5.56
N LEU A 59 -11.57 3.38 -6.20
CA LEU A 59 -10.26 2.88 -5.81
C LEU A 59 -9.20 3.99 -5.93
N MET A 60 -9.22 4.75 -7.02
CA MET A 60 -8.29 5.87 -7.21
C MET A 60 -8.43 6.91 -6.10
N ASP A 61 -9.64 7.29 -5.70
CA ASP A 61 -9.84 8.24 -4.60
C ASP A 61 -9.27 7.71 -3.28
N GLU A 62 -9.50 6.43 -2.99
CA GLU A 62 -8.99 5.78 -1.78
C GLU A 62 -7.46 5.64 -1.80
N LEU A 63 -6.87 5.37 -2.96
CA LEU A 63 -5.42 5.30 -3.15
C LEU A 63 -4.75 6.64 -2.85
N SER A 64 -5.32 7.77 -3.28
CA SER A 64 -4.73 9.09 -2.98
C SER A 64 -4.58 9.32 -1.49
N SER A 65 -5.60 8.96 -0.71
CA SER A 65 -5.55 9.08 0.75
C SER A 65 -4.52 8.12 1.37
N LEU A 66 -4.47 6.88 0.86
CA LEU A 66 -3.54 5.86 1.33
C LEU A 66 -2.08 6.28 1.06
N LEU A 67 -1.76 6.68 -0.16
CA LEU A 67 -0.42 7.08 -0.60
C LEU A 67 0.07 8.31 0.15
N SER A 68 -0.80 9.30 0.34
CA SER A 68 -0.49 10.49 1.15
C SER A 68 -0.09 10.07 2.58
N TYR A 69 -0.86 9.18 3.22
CA TYR A 69 -0.49 8.68 4.54
C TYR A 69 0.84 7.89 4.53
N ARG A 70 1.11 7.09 3.48
CA ARG A 70 2.39 6.37 3.35
C ARG A 70 3.57 7.33 3.35
N HIS A 71 3.50 8.38 2.53
CA HIS A 71 4.57 9.38 2.40
C HIS A 71 4.69 10.31 3.60
N ASP A 72 3.58 10.85 4.08
CA ASP A 72 3.60 11.94 5.06
C ASP A 72 3.74 11.43 6.51
N SER A 73 3.32 10.19 6.77
CA SER A 73 3.23 9.65 8.12
C SER A 73 4.03 8.36 8.30
N LEU A 74 3.74 7.32 7.51
CA LEU A 74 4.30 5.99 7.75
C LEU A 74 5.82 5.95 7.51
N VAL A 75 6.29 6.35 6.33
CA VAL A 75 7.71 6.29 5.98
C VAL A 75 8.58 7.12 6.95
N PRO A 76 8.24 8.38 7.27
CA PRO A 76 8.98 9.16 8.26
C PRO A 76 9.02 8.50 9.65
N TYR A 77 7.90 7.91 10.06
CA TYR A 77 7.82 7.15 11.31
C TYR A 77 8.75 5.93 11.30
N LEU A 78 8.79 5.15 10.22
CA LEU A 78 9.66 3.97 10.11
C LEU A 78 11.15 4.35 10.15
N HIS A 79 11.56 5.43 9.47
CA HIS A 79 12.93 5.95 9.60
C HIS A 79 13.26 6.37 11.03
N THR A 80 12.34 7.05 11.71
CA THR A 80 12.51 7.47 13.11
C THR A 80 12.65 6.26 14.04
N LEU A 81 11.85 5.21 13.81
CA LEU A 81 11.90 3.98 14.57
C LEU A 81 13.21 3.22 14.34
N SER A 82 13.64 3.06 13.07
CA SER A 82 14.93 2.42 12.72
C SER A 82 16.09 3.10 13.43
N LYS A 83 16.15 4.44 13.35
CA LYS A 83 17.20 5.22 14.01
C LYS A 83 17.20 5.00 15.53
N LYS A 84 16.04 4.99 16.18
CA LYS A 84 15.95 4.72 17.63
C LYS A 84 16.44 3.33 17.99
N VAL A 85 16.14 2.32 17.16
CA VAL A 85 16.65 0.96 17.36
C VAL A 85 18.17 0.92 17.19
N GLU A 86 18.69 1.54 16.13
CA GLU A 86 20.14 1.63 15.85
C GLU A 86 20.91 2.35 16.97
N ASP A 87 20.34 3.44 17.51
CA ASP A 87 20.91 4.21 18.62
C ASP A 87 20.81 3.47 19.98
N GLY A 88 20.19 2.28 20.03
CA GLY A 88 19.94 1.55 21.28
C GLY A 88 19.03 2.32 22.25
N HIS A 89 18.10 3.10 21.73
CA HIS A 89 17.25 3.98 22.52
C HIS A 89 16.37 3.19 23.49
N ASN A 90 16.32 3.63 24.75
CA ASN A 90 15.44 3.08 25.77
C ASN A 90 14.33 4.09 26.12
N CYS A 91 13.10 3.80 25.72
CA CYS A 91 11.97 4.70 26.01
C CYS A 91 11.59 4.74 27.50
N ALA A 92 11.97 3.73 28.30
CA ALA A 92 11.71 3.72 29.75
C ALA A 92 12.57 4.75 30.52
N THR A 93 13.76 5.07 30.01
CA THR A 93 14.70 6.01 30.65
C THR A 93 14.85 7.33 29.88
N CYS A 94 14.15 7.48 28.76
CA CYS A 94 14.13 8.75 28.05
C CYS A 94 13.48 9.84 28.91
N SER A 95 13.81 11.11 28.65
CA SER A 95 13.37 12.29 29.42
C SER A 95 11.87 12.61 29.34
N GLY A 96 11.01 11.59 29.17
CA GLY A 96 9.56 11.67 29.17
C GLY A 96 8.93 12.06 27.83
N LYS A 97 9.71 12.10 26.74
CA LYS A 97 9.26 12.60 25.42
C LYS A 97 9.17 11.53 24.33
N CYS A 98 9.52 10.27 24.59
CA CYS A 98 9.32 9.18 23.62
C CYS A 98 7.83 8.83 23.59
N ASN A 99 7.08 9.35 22.63
CA ASN A 99 5.70 8.96 22.35
C ASN A 99 5.57 8.59 20.87
N LEU A 100 5.99 7.37 20.53
CA LEU A 100 5.81 6.83 19.19
C LEU A 100 4.45 6.13 19.09
N PRO A 101 3.64 6.41 18.06
CA PRO A 101 2.27 5.90 17.95
C PRO A 101 2.20 4.47 17.40
N HIS A 102 3.00 3.53 17.91
CA HIS A 102 3.15 2.17 17.35
C HIS A 102 1.81 1.47 17.08
N GLN A 103 0.93 1.42 18.09
CA GLN A 103 -0.36 0.74 17.98
C GLN A 103 -1.26 1.41 16.95
N THR A 104 -1.24 2.73 16.87
CA THR A 104 -2.02 3.48 15.87
C THR A 104 -1.52 3.19 14.47
N ILE A 105 -0.20 3.19 14.24
CA ILE A 105 0.37 2.86 12.92
C ILE A 105 0.02 1.43 12.52
N ILE A 106 0.17 0.44 13.42
CA ILE A 106 -0.19 -0.95 13.14
C ILE A 106 -1.67 -1.08 12.81
N GLN A 107 -2.55 -0.45 13.59
CA GLN A 107 -3.99 -0.54 13.35
C GLN A 107 -4.35 0.07 11.99
N THR A 108 -3.81 1.24 11.65
CA THR A 108 -4.04 1.86 10.34
C THR A 108 -3.59 0.94 9.20
N LEU A 109 -2.41 0.32 9.30
CA LEU A 109 -1.93 -0.62 8.29
C LEU A 109 -2.87 -1.84 8.14
N MET A 110 -3.33 -2.41 9.25
CA MET A 110 -4.25 -3.55 9.21
C MET A 110 -5.62 -3.17 8.61
N ASP A 111 -6.13 -1.99 8.95
CA ASP A 111 -7.40 -1.47 8.43
C ASP A 111 -7.29 -1.22 6.91
N ASP A 112 -6.18 -0.63 6.46
CA ASP A 112 -5.90 -0.42 5.03
C ASP A 112 -5.82 -1.75 4.28
N VAL A 113 -5.13 -2.76 4.83
CA VAL A 113 -5.04 -4.10 4.23
C VAL A 113 -6.42 -4.72 4.07
N ALA A 114 -7.26 -4.68 5.11
CA ALA A 114 -8.62 -5.23 5.06
C ALA A 114 -9.48 -4.49 4.02
N LYS A 115 -9.46 -3.16 4.06
CA LYS A 115 -10.24 -2.30 3.17
C LYS A 115 -9.86 -2.49 1.70
N MET A 116 -8.56 -2.45 1.40
CA MET A 116 -8.08 -2.58 0.01
C MET A 116 -8.35 -3.99 -0.55
N ARG A 117 -8.17 -5.06 0.26
CA ARG A 117 -8.52 -6.42 -0.17
C ARG A 117 -10.00 -6.55 -0.50
N GLU A 118 -10.89 -5.98 0.31
CA GLU A 118 -12.33 -5.97 0.03
C GLU A 118 -12.62 -5.26 -1.30
N HIS A 119 -12.02 -4.08 -1.52
CA HIS A 119 -12.25 -3.30 -2.73
C HIS A 119 -11.76 -4.03 -3.99
N LEU A 120 -10.55 -4.58 -3.96
CA LEU A 120 -10.00 -5.40 -5.04
C LEU A 120 -10.86 -6.63 -5.34
N TYR A 121 -11.36 -7.30 -4.29
CA TYR A 121 -12.26 -8.45 -4.46
C TYR A 121 -13.59 -8.07 -5.14
N ARG A 122 -14.16 -6.91 -4.80
CA ARG A 122 -15.37 -6.39 -5.45
C ARG A 122 -15.13 -6.06 -6.91
N MET A 123 -13.97 -5.48 -7.25
CA MET A 123 -13.58 -5.22 -8.64
C MET A 123 -13.42 -6.51 -9.43
N TYR A 124 -12.72 -7.50 -8.88
CA TYR A 124 -12.55 -8.81 -9.49
C TYR A 124 -13.89 -9.48 -9.84
N LYS A 125 -14.89 -9.42 -8.94
CA LYS A 125 -16.22 -10.00 -9.17
C LYS A 125 -16.97 -9.44 -10.38
N VAL A 126 -16.73 -8.18 -10.71
CA VAL A 126 -17.47 -7.47 -11.76
C VAL A 126 -16.62 -7.26 -13.01
N ALA A 127 -15.34 -7.65 -12.96
CA ALA A 127 -14.44 -7.58 -14.09
C ALA A 127 -14.85 -8.58 -15.17
N LYS A 128 -15.08 -8.10 -16.40
CA LYS A 128 -15.31 -8.99 -17.55
C LYS A 128 -14.04 -9.84 -17.81
N PRO A 129 -14.18 -11.17 -18.02
CA PRO A 129 -13.03 -12.07 -18.17
C PRO A 129 -12.31 -11.94 -19.53
N ASN A 130 -12.98 -11.51 -20.60
CA ASN A 130 -12.39 -11.44 -21.94
C ASN A 130 -12.22 -9.99 -22.46
N LEU A 131 -11.00 -9.46 -22.35
CA LEU A 131 -10.61 -8.18 -22.97
C LEU A 131 -10.50 -8.25 -24.50
N TYR A 132 -10.47 -9.47 -25.05
CA TYR A 132 -10.35 -9.74 -26.49
C TYR A 132 -11.69 -9.66 -27.24
N GLU A 133 -12.81 -9.59 -26.52
CA GLU A 133 -14.16 -9.44 -27.09
C GLU A 133 -14.66 -7.99 -27.08
N LEU A 134 -13.82 -7.05 -26.63
CA LEU A 134 -14.15 -5.63 -26.61
C LEU A 134 -14.10 -5.07 -28.04
N GLN A 135 -15.15 -4.35 -28.42
CA GLN A 135 -15.25 -3.70 -29.73
C GLN A 135 -14.27 -2.51 -29.85
N GLU A 136 -14.00 -2.04 -31.08
CA GLU A 136 -13.05 -0.93 -31.34
C GLU A 136 -13.46 0.39 -30.67
N ASP A 137 -14.75 0.59 -30.39
CA ASP A 137 -15.27 1.75 -29.64
C ASP A 137 -15.03 1.65 -28.11
N GLN A 138 -14.50 0.52 -27.63
CA GLN A 138 -14.20 0.25 -26.22
C GLN A 138 -12.70 0.28 -25.89
N LEU A 139 -11.87 0.85 -26.78
CA LEU A 139 -10.42 0.94 -26.59
C LEU A 139 -10.03 1.66 -25.28
N ASP A 140 -10.75 2.69 -24.87
CA ASP A 140 -10.48 3.38 -23.60
C ASP A 140 -10.81 2.50 -22.38
N TYR A 141 -11.88 1.70 -22.44
CA TYR A 141 -12.19 0.71 -21.40
C TYR A 141 -11.12 -0.39 -21.32
N LYS A 142 -10.60 -0.83 -22.47
CA LYS A 142 -9.48 -1.77 -22.52
C LYS A 142 -8.21 -1.18 -21.88
N SER A 143 -7.89 0.07 -22.16
CA SER A 143 -6.76 0.79 -21.53
C SER A 143 -6.93 0.88 -20.01
N VAL A 144 -8.12 1.25 -19.53
CA VAL A 144 -8.43 1.25 -18.09
C VAL A 144 -8.19 -0.12 -17.48
N ARG A 145 -8.65 -1.21 -18.12
CA ARG A 145 -8.47 -2.57 -17.61
C ARG A 145 -7.00 -3.00 -17.54
N ILE A 146 -6.18 -2.61 -18.52
CA ILE A 146 -4.75 -2.95 -18.56
C ILE A 146 -4.02 -2.25 -17.41
N ILE A 147 -4.20 -0.93 -17.28
CA ILE A 147 -3.50 -0.16 -16.24
C ILE A 147 -4.02 -0.56 -14.86
N MET A 148 -5.34 -0.76 -14.73
CA MET A 148 -5.93 -1.20 -13.46
C MET A 148 -5.39 -2.57 -13.03
N HIS A 149 -5.12 -3.49 -13.96
CA HIS A 149 -4.51 -4.76 -13.59
C HIS A 149 -3.11 -4.57 -12.95
N SER A 150 -2.30 -3.66 -13.49
CA SER A 150 -1.00 -3.32 -12.87
C SER A 150 -1.19 -2.67 -11.50
N VAL A 151 -2.16 -1.76 -11.35
CA VAL A 151 -2.52 -1.16 -10.05
C VAL A 151 -2.94 -2.23 -9.04
N GLU A 152 -3.81 -3.16 -9.43
CA GLU A 152 -4.28 -4.25 -8.57
C GLU A 152 -3.11 -5.12 -8.06
N LEU A 153 -2.17 -5.49 -8.94
CA LEU A 153 -0.98 -6.25 -8.57
C LEU A 153 -0.07 -5.47 -7.61
N ASN A 154 0.19 -4.20 -7.90
CA ASN A 154 1.07 -3.37 -7.10
C ASN A 154 0.48 -3.07 -5.72
N ILE A 155 -0.84 -2.87 -5.62
CA ILE A 155 -1.53 -2.77 -4.33
C ILE A 155 -1.37 -4.08 -3.55
N LEU A 156 -1.62 -5.25 -4.16
CA LEU A 156 -1.46 -6.52 -3.45
C LEU A 156 -0.04 -6.71 -2.91
N GLN A 157 0.98 -6.32 -3.68
CA GLN A 157 2.36 -6.33 -3.23
C GLN A 157 2.61 -5.35 -2.07
N MET A 158 2.06 -4.14 -2.13
CA MET A 158 2.16 -3.15 -1.05
C MET A 158 1.50 -3.67 0.23
N LEU A 159 0.32 -4.28 0.14
CA LEU A 159 -0.37 -4.87 1.29
C LEU A 159 0.42 -6.05 1.88
N PHE A 160 1.10 -6.84 1.04
CA PHE A 160 2.00 -7.89 1.51
C PHE A 160 3.18 -7.29 2.28
N PHE A 161 3.80 -6.23 1.77
CA PHE A 161 4.85 -5.51 2.48
C PHE A 161 4.38 -4.92 3.81
N ASP A 162 3.19 -4.32 3.84
CA ASP A 162 2.60 -3.78 5.07
C ASP A 162 2.42 -4.86 6.15
N GLU A 163 1.84 -6.00 5.76
CA GLU A 163 1.50 -7.10 6.68
C GLU A 163 2.72 -7.88 7.19
N TYR A 164 3.66 -8.20 6.31
CA TYR A 164 4.74 -9.14 6.62
C TYR A 164 6.10 -8.50 6.86
N GLU A 165 6.37 -7.32 6.32
CA GLU A 165 7.64 -6.62 6.55
C GLU A 165 7.44 -5.50 7.58
N LEU A 166 6.54 -4.55 7.30
CA LEU A 166 6.44 -3.32 8.09
C LEU A 166 5.84 -3.55 9.49
N ILE A 167 4.70 -4.25 9.58
CA ILE A 167 4.07 -4.53 10.88
C ILE A 167 5.00 -5.35 11.77
N ASN A 168 5.68 -6.35 11.21
CA ASN A 168 6.61 -7.19 11.97
C ASN A 168 7.81 -6.37 12.47
N PHE A 169 8.42 -5.56 11.60
CA PHE A 169 9.48 -4.63 11.99
C PHE A 169 9.04 -3.71 13.13
N ILE A 170 7.84 -3.13 13.06
CA ILE A 170 7.32 -2.23 14.11
C ILE A 170 7.21 -2.96 15.44
N LYS A 171 6.61 -4.16 15.45
CA LYS A 171 6.42 -4.95 16.68
C LYS A 171 7.75 -5.32 17.32
N GLU A 172 8.70 -5.81 16.53
CA GLU A 172 10.03 -6.18 17.01
C GLU A 172 10.82 -4.97 17.53
N SER A 173 10.78 -3.86 16.79
CA SER A 173 11.44 -2.62 17.18
C SER A 173 10.85 -2.04 18.45
N GLN A 174 9.52 -2.11 18.61
CA GLN A 174 8.85 -1.70 19.84
C GLN A 174 9.39 -2.53 21.01
N VAL A 175 9.44 -3.86 20.90
CA VAL A 175 10.02 -4.69 21.97
C VAL A 175 11.44 -4.25 22.29
N GLN A 176 12.30 -4.03 21.30
CA GLN A 176 13.70 -3.63 21.53
C GLN A 176 13.80 -2.30 22.30
N ILE A 177 13.09 -1.25 21.89
CA ILE A 177 13.22 0.07 22.53
C ILE A 177 12.52 0.17 23.90
N TYR A 178 11.64 -0.77 24.25
CA TYR A 178 10.99 -0.85 25.56
C TYR A 178 11.58 -1.92 26.48
N ALA A 179 12.24 -2.97 25.96
CA ALA A 179 12.78 -4.09 26.74
C ALA A 179 14.14 -3.84 27.38
N HIS A 180 14.82 -2.73 27.08
CA HIS A 180 16.03 -2.31 27.79
C HIS A 180 15.77 -1.75 29.21
N ALA A 181 14.61 -2.05 29.80
CA ALA A 181 14.23 -1.69 31.17
C ALA A 181 14.93 -2.56 32.22
#